data_AF-L8HFK4-F1
#
_entry.id   AF-L8HFK4-F1
#
_cell.length_a   1.000
_cell.length_b   1.000
_cell.length_c   1.000
_cell.angle_alpha   90.00
_cell.angle_beta   90.00
_cell.angle_gamma   90.00
#
_symmetry.space_group_name_H-M   'P 1'
#
loop_
_entity.id
_entity.type
_entity.pdbx_description
1 polymer ?
#
loop_
_entity_poly.entity_id
_entity_poly.type
_entity_poly.pdbx_seq_one_letter_code
_entity_poly.pdbx_strand_id
1 'polypeptide(L)'
;MEGKVVALFVSPERGVRNAVDLVRVFPEGLEGDRFRREVLLVDEETLLEAGMQVGGMKENITVRGLGLGQSEPGARFRVGADLVFEVGQKLACVGEDPALTGKRGVFVRLTEGEGVIHKGDGVQRL
;
A
#
# COMPACT_ATOMS: atom_id res chain seq x y z
N MET A 1 -0.60 -17.44 -2.51
CA MET A 1 -0.30 -16.04 -2.15
C MET A 1 1.20 -15.90 -1.97
N GLU A 2 1.80 -14.90 -2.61
CA GLU A 2 3.26 -14.70 -2.77
C GLU A 2 3.83 -13.86 -1.63
N GLY A 3 3.00 -13.01 -1.05
CA GLY A 3 3.34 -12.10 0.03
C GLY A 3 2.24 -12.02 1.09
N LYS A 4 2.38 -11.06 2.01
CA LYS A 4 1.40 -10.80 3.07
C LYS A 4 1.34 -9.33 3.47
N VAL A 5 0.20 -8.92 4.00
CA VAL A 5 0.02 -7.63 4.69
C VAL A 5 0.72 -7.69 6.04
N VAL A 6 1.64 -6.76 6.27
CA VAL A 6 2.44 -6.66 7.50
C VAL A 6 1.85 -5.63 8.45
N ALA A 7 1.36 -4.51 7.92
CA ALA A 7 0.77 -3.45 8.71
C ALA A 7 -0.26 -2.66 7.89
N LEU A 8 -1.20 -2.07 8.62
CA LEU A 8 -2.25 -1.22 8.08
C LEU A 8 -2.27 0.10 8.87
N PHE A 9 -2.48 1.19 8.14
CA PHE A 9 -2.50 2.52 8.71
C PHE A 9 -3.60 3.39 8.12
N VAL A 10 -4.27 4.12 9.00
CA VAL A 10 -5.36 5.03 8.68
C VAL A 10 -5.03 6.43 9.23
N SER A 11 -5.19 7.45 8.40
CA SER A 11 -5.04 8.86 8.77
C SER A 11 -6.39 9.56 8.78
N PRO A 12 -7.11 9.62 9.92
CA PRO A 12 -8.41 10.30 9.99
C PRO A 12 -8.28 11.81 9.80
N GLU A 13 -7.13 12.38 10.17
CA GLU A 13 -6.87 13.81 10.04
C GLU A 13 -5.37 14.09 9.84
N ARG A 14 -5.05 15.36 9.54
CA ARG A 14 -3.68 15.76 9.20
C ARG A 14 -2.77 15.61 10.41
N GLY A 15 -1.68 14.85 10.24
CA GLY A 15 -0.69 14.64 11.29
C GLY A 15 -1.02 13.47 12.23
N VAL A 16 -2.18 12.84 12.08
CA VAL A 16 -2.56 11.63 12.82
C VAL A 16 -2.32 10.41 11.93
N ARG A 17 -1.70 9.38 12.49
CA ARG A 17 -1.49 8.09 11.83
C ARG A 17 -1.75 6.97 12.82
N ASN A 18 -2.84 6.23 12.61
CA ASN A 18 -3.25 5.15 13.48
C ASN A 18 -2.88 3.82 12.83
N ALA A 19 -2.11 2.99 13.55
CA ALA A 19 -1.94 1.60 13.20
C ALA A 19 -3.23 0.84 13.55
N VAL A 20 -3.69 -0.02 12.65
CA VAL A 20 -4.90 -0.83 12.83
C VAL A 20 -4.63 -2.28 12.46
N ASP A 21 -5.37 -3.22 13.04
CA ASP A 21 -5.26 -4.65 12.69
C ASP A 21 -6.11 -5.03 11.47
N LEU A 22 -7.11 -4.21 11.15
CA LEU A 22 -7.99 -4.38 10.00
C LEU A 22 -8.48 -3.03 9.49
N VAL A 23 -8.86 -2.98 8.20
CA VAL A 23 -9.48 -1.80 7.60
C VAL A 23 -10.43 -2.21 6.49
N ARG A 24 -11.62 -1.60 6.45
CA ARG A 24 -12.56 -1.76 5.33
C ARG A 24 -12.09 -0.93 4.14
N VAL A 25 -12.21 -1.50 2.95
CA VAL A 25 -11.77 -0.90 1.69
C VAL A 25 -12.98 -0.66 0.80
N PHE A 26 -13.02 0.52 0.21
CA PHE A 26 -13.99 0.94 -0.79
C PHE A 26 -13.27 1.43 -2.05
N PRO A 27 -13.95 1.51 -3.20
CA PRO A 27 -13.42 2.16 -4.40
C PRO A 27 -12.91 3.59 -4.15
N GLU A 28 -13.49 4.30 -3.17
CA GLU A 28 -13.10 5.65 -2.78
C GLU A 28 -11.89 5.71 -1.83
N GLY A 29 -11.40 4.56 -1.32
CA GLY A 29 -10.26 4.46 -0.41
C GLY A 29 -10.56 3.64 0.85
N LEU A 30 -9.78 3.87 1.90
CA LEU A 30 -9.90 3.14 3.17
C LEU A 30 -10.89 3.81 4.12
N GLU A 31 -11.67 3.01 4.83
CA GLU A 31 -12.56 3.48 5.89
C GLU A 31 -11.77 4.25 6.96
N GLY A 32 -12.24 5.45 7.28
CA GLY A 32 -11.59 6.32 8.26
C GLY A 32 -10.34 7.04 7.76
N ASP A 33 -9.88 6.82 6.52
CA ASP A 33 -8.75 7.56 5.96
C ASP A 33 -9.22 8.83 5.24
N ARG A 34 -8.57 9.95 5.55
CA ARG A 34 -8.87 11.25 4.96
C ARG A 34 -8.46 11.32 3.49
N PHE A 35 -7.40 10.62 3.09
CA PHE A 35 -6.88 10.67 1.73
C PHE A 35 -7.69 9.72 0.86
N ARG A 36 -8.69 10.29 0.18
CA ARG A 36 -9.64 9.52 -0.62
C ARG A 36 -9.13 9.39 -2.05
N ARG A 37 -9.07 8.14 -2.54
CA ARG A 37 -8.80 7.62 -3.90
C ARG A 37 -7.44 6.96 -4.15
N GLU A 38 -6.41 7.20 -3.36
CA GLU A 38 -5.09 6.59 -3.58
C GLU A 38 -4.54 6.02 -2.28
N VAL A 39 -4.49 4.68 -2.20
CA VAL A 39 -3.92 3.96 -1.06
C VAL A 39 -2.43 3.79 -1.33
N LEU A 40 -1.56 4.26 -0.43
CA LEU A 40 -0.12 4.07 -0.58
C LEU A 40 0.27 2.68 -0.07
N LEU A 41 0.83 1.86 -0.97
CA LEU A 41 1.41 0.56 -0.66
C LEU A 41 2.93 0.60 -0.76
N VAL A 42 3.60 0.00 0.22
CA VAL A 42 5.07 -0.08 0.27
C VAL A 42 5.48 -1.49 0.71
N ASP A 43 6.54 -2.03 0.09
CA ASP A 43 7.17 -3.25 0.58
C ASP A 43 7.95 -2.97 1.87
N GLU A 44 7.88 -3.89 2.83
CA GLU A 44 8.71 -3.84 4.01
C GLU A 44 10.20 -3.92 3.66
N GLU A 45 10.54 -4.66 2.61
CA GLU A 45 11.90 -4.74 2.06
C GLU A 45 12.41 -3.36 1.64
N THR A 46 11.58 -2.57 0.94
CA THR A 46 11.89 -1.18 0.58
C THR A 46 12.13 -0.30 1.81
N LEU A 47 11.31 -0.45 2.86
CA LEU A 47 11.48 0.33 4.08
C LEU A 47 12.79 -0.03 4.78
N LEU A 48 13.11 -1.31 4.88
CA LEU A 48 14.35 -1.81 5.47
C LEU A 48 15.58 -1.31 4.70
N GLU A 49 15.57 -1.37 3.36
CA GLU A 49 16.64 -0.85 2.51
C GLU A 49 16.86 0.65 2.71
N ALA A 50 15.78 1.40 2.95
CA ALA A 50 15.83 2.83 3.25
C ALA A 50 16.20 3.16 4.71
N GLY A 51 16.41 2.15 5.57
CA GLY A 51 16.64 2.35 7.00
C GLY A 51 15.42 2.92 7.74
N MET A 52 14.22 2.73 7.18
CA MET A 52 12.96 3.24 7.72
C MET A 52 12.19 2.14 8.44
N GLN A 53 11.45 2.54 9.47
CA GLN A 53 10.52 1.64 10.16
C GLN A 53 9.22 1.50 9.37
N VAL A 54 8.49 0.42 9.64
CA VAL A 54 7.11 0.24 9.17
C VAL A 54 6.24 1.43 9.60
N GLY A 55 5.49 2.00 8.66
CA GLY A 55 4.72 3.24 8.78
C GLY A 55 5.53 4.52 8.51
N GLY A 56 6.86 4.42 8.36
CA GLY A 56 7.76 5.56 8.24
C GLY A 56 7.55 6.37 6.96
N MET A 57 7.09 5.74 5.87
CA MET A 57 6.76 6.41 4.62
C MET A 57 5.36 7.04 4.64
N LYS A 58 4.63 6.89 5.76
CA LYS A 58 3.20 7.23 5.87
C LYS A 58 2.35 6.41 4.89
N GLU A 59 2.79 5.19 4.59
CA GLU A 59 2.08 4.23 3.77
C GLU A 59 0.86 3.68 4.47
N ASN A 60 -0.21 3.41 3.71
CA ASN A 60 -1.46 2.85 4.24
C ASN A 60 -1.36 1.37 4.47
N ILE A 61 -0.66 0.66 3.59
CA ILE A 61 -0.49 -0.78 3.68
C ILE A 61 0.98 -1.08 3.47
N THR A 62 1.57 -1.76 4.44
CA THR A 62 2.89 -2.36 4.29
C THR A 62 2.70 -3.82 3.92
N VAL A 63 3.31 -4.26 2.83
CA VAL A 63 3.30 -5.67 2.40
C VAL A 63 4.71 -6.25 2.45
N ARG A 64 4.83 -7.56 2.42
CA ARG A 64 6.12 -8.26 2.29
C ARG A 64 6.06 -9.24 1.14
N GLY A 65 7.14 -9.35 0.38
CA GLY A 65 7.32 -10.37 -0.66
C GLY A 65 6.65 -10.08 -2.00
N LEU A 66 6.13 -8.87 -2.23
CA LEU A 66 5.44 -8.54 -3.48
C LEU A 66 6.35 -7.86 -4.52
N GLY A 67 7.39 -7.14 -4.08
CA GLY A 67 8.35 -6.48 -4.97
C GLY A 67 7.75 -5.32 -5.77
N LEU A 68 6.86 -4.56 -5.15
CA LEU A 68 6.14 -3.38 -5.66
C LEU A 68 7.02 -2.36 -6.36
N GLY A 69 8.31 -2.23 -6.02
CA GLY A 69 9.23 -1.33 -6.71
C GLY A 69 9.38 -1.61 -8.22
N GLN A 70 8.99 -2.80 -8.67
CA GLN A 70 8.99 -3.20 -10.09
C GLN A 70 7.61 -3.06 -10.75
N SER A 71 6.58 -2.64 -10.02
CA SER A 71 5.22 -2.53 -10.55
C SER A 71 5.04 -1.24 -11.35
N GLU A 72 4.58 -1.38 -12.60
CA GLU A 72 4.20 -0.24 -13.44
C GLU A 72 2.70 0.12 -13.26
N PRO A 73 2.29 1.36 -13.58
CA PRO A 73 0.87 1.70 -13.72
C PRO A 73 0.09 0.67 -14.56
N GLY A 74 -1.08 0.27 -14.08
CA GLY A 74 -1.91 -0.79 -14.66
C GLY A 74 -1.59 -2.21 -14.15
N ALA A 75 -0.48 -2.41 -13.42
CA ALA A 75 -0.23 -3.67 -12.74
C ALA A 75 -1.32 -3.95 -11.69
N ARG A 76 -1.73 -5.21 -11.56
CA ARG A 76 -2.78 -5.62 -10.62
C ARG A 76 -2.26 -6.62 -9.60
N PHE A 77 -2.85 -6.58 -8.42
CA PHE A 77 -2.55 -7.50 -7.33
C PHE A 77 -3.81 -7.74 -6.51
N ARG A 78 -3.88 -8.92 -5.91
CA ARG A 78 -4.96 -9.34 -5.02
C ARG A 78 -4.48 -9.33 -3.59
N VAL A 79 -5.30 -8.78 -2.69
CA VAL A 79 -5.13 -8.84 -1.23
C VAL A 79 -6.27 -9.66 -0.64
N GLY A 80 -5.94 -10.60 0.24
CA GLY A 80 -6.93 -11.53 0.79
C GLY A 80 -7.55 -12.40 -0.30
N ALA A 81 -8.85 -12.70 -0.16
CA ALA A 81 -9.56 -13.58 -1.09
C ALA A 81 -9.96 -12.86 -2.39
N ASP A 82 -10.52 -11.66 -2.30
CA ASP A 82 -11.33 -11.10 -3.40
C ASP A 82 -10.97 -9.64 -3.78
N LEU A 83 -10.11 -8.96 -3.01
CA LEU A 83 -9.83 -7.54 -3.24
C LEU A 83 -8.74 -7.38 -4.28
N VAL A 84 -9.10 -6.86 -5.46
CA VAL A 84 -8.15 -6.57 -6.53
C VAL A 84 -7.87 -5.09 -6.58
N PHE A 85 -6.58 -4.76 -6.55
CA PHE A 85 -6.09 -3.41 -6.67
C PHE A 85 -5.28 -3.24 -7.95
N GLU A 86 -5.35 -2.06 -8.51
CA GLU A 86 -4.56 -1.63 -9.65
C GLU A 86 -3.61 -0.51 -9.24
N VAL A 87 -2.36 -0.58 -9.70
CA VAL A 87 -1.37 0.48 -9.55
C VAL A 87 -1.75 1.65 -10.45
N GLY A 88 -1.97 2.82 -9.85
CA GLY A 88 -2.21 4.06 -10.58
C GLY A 88 -0.92 4.78 -10.93
N GLN A 89 -0.07 5.01 -9.92
CA GLN A 89 1.20 5.70 -10.09
C GLN A 89 2.24 5.22 -9.07
N LYS A 90 3.52 5.40 -9.41
CA LYS A 90 4.63 5.17 -8.49
C LYS A 90 4.76 6.34 -7.53
N LEU A 91 5.12 6.09 -6.27
CA LEU A 91 5.42 7.15 -5.34
C LEU A 91 6.66 7.92 -5.83
N ALA A 92 6.50 9.23 -6.02
CA ALA A 92 7.58 10.16 -6.33
C ALA A 92 7.61 11.28 -5.28
N CYS A 93 8.80 11.70 -4.86
CA CYS A 93 8.94 12.91 -4.03
C CYS A 93 9.77 13.98 -4.74
N VAL A 94 9.48 15.25 -4.44
CA VAL A 94 10.26 16.38 -4.96
C VAL A 94 11.70 16.28 -4.46
N GLY A 95 12.67 16.40 -5.37
CA GLY A 95 14.11 16.31 -5.05
C GLY A 95 14.61 14.88 -4.80
N GLU A 96 13.83 13.87 -5.17
CA GLU A 96 14.22 12.47 -5.09
C GLU A 96 15.44 12.18 -5.96
N ASP A 97 16.35 11.36 -5.42
CA ASP A 97 17.41 10.75 -6.20
C ASP A 97 16.79 9.90 -7.32
N PRO A 98 17.08 10.17 -8.61
CA PRO A 98 16.57 9.37 -9.72
C PRO A 98 16.77 7.86 -9.57
N ALA A 99 17.79 7.42 -8.83
CA ALA A 99 18.05 6.02 -8.54
C ALA A 99 17.05 5.38 -7.54
N LEU A 100 16.31 6.21 -6.80
CA LEU A 100 15.27 5.82 -5.84
C LEU A 100 13.85 5.99 -6.38
N THR A 101 13.70 6.75 -7.48
CA THR A 101 12.41 6.98 -8.16
C THR A 101 11.70 5.66 -8.44
N GLY A 102 10.50 5.53 -7.88
CA GLY A 102 9.65 4.37 -8.08
C GLY A 102 9.99 3.14 -7.23
N LYS A 103 11.00 3.21 -6.36
CA LYS A 103 11.34 2.13 -5.43
C LYS A 103 10.65 2.24 -4.08
N ARG A 104 10.03 3.37 -3.79
CA ARG A 104 9.48 3.72 -2.45
C ARG A 104 8.02 3.32 -2.22
N GLY A 105 7.39 2.70 -3.21
CA GLY A 105 6.00 2.26 -3.15
C GLY A 105 5.17 2.74 -4.32
N VAL A 106 3.89 2.38 -4.28
CA VAL A 106 2.91 2.65 -5.33
C VAL A 106 1.60 3.13 -4.74
N PHE A 107 0.93 4.04 -5.43
CA PHE A 107 -0.44 4.40 -5.16
C PHE A 107 -1.36 3.48 -5.94
N VAL A 108 -2.37 2.97 -5.25
CA VAL A 108 -3.25 1.92 -5.77
C VAL A 108 -4.70 2.27 -5.49
N ARG A 109 -5.59 1.73 -6.32
CA ARG A 109 -7.03 1.85 -6.17
C ARG A 109 -7.67 0.48 -6.23
N LEU A 110 -8.74 0.29 -5.45
CA LEU A 110 -9.54 -0.92 -5.53
C LEU A 110 -10.31 -0.93 -6.86
N THR A 111 -10.20 -2.00 -7.63
CA THR A 111 -10.88 -2.16 -8.93
C THR A 111 -11.91 -3.28 -8.92
N GLU A 112 -11.74 -4.29 -8.07
CA GLU A 112 -12.68 -5.41 -7.94
C GLU A 112 -12.81 -5.84 -6.48
N GLY A 113 -14.01 -6.27 -6.08
CA GLY A 113 -14.34 -6.68 -4.73
C GLY A 113 -14.76 -5.53 -3.81
N GLU A 114 -15.23 -5.89 -2.62
CA GLU A 114 -15.49 -5.01 -1.48
C GLU A 114 -15.23 -5.84 -0.21
N GLY A 115 -14.62 -5.25 0.82
CA GLY A 115 -14.34 -6.02 2.02
C GLY A 115 -13.38 -5.38 2.99
N VAL A 116 -12.80 -6.23 3.84
CA VAL A 116 -11.90 -5.84 4.92
C VAL A 116 -10.55 -6.50 4.66
N ILE A 117 -9.48 -5.70 4.72
CA ILE A 117 -8.12 -6.22 4.78
C ILE A 117 -7.75 -6.39 6.24
N HIS A 118 -7.20 -7.55 6.59
CA HIS A 118 -6.59 -7.83 7.89
C HIS A 118 -5.08 -7.86 7.77
N LYS A 119 -4.40 -7.47 8.83
CA LYS A 119 -2.99 -7.79 9.01
C LYS A 119 -2.80 -9.31 8.92
N GLY A 120 -1.85 -9.73 8.10
CA GLY A 120 -1.60 -11.15 7.82
C GLY A 120 -2.32 -11.70 6.59
N ASP A 121 -3.25 -10.95 5.99
CA ASP A 121 -3.85 -11.34 4.71
C ASP A 121 -2.77 -11.54 3.66
N GLY A 122 -2.90 -12.60 2.87
CA GLY A 122 -1.94 -12.85 1.81
C GLY A 122 -2.13 -11.88 0.65
N VAL A 123 -1.06 -11.70 -0.12
CA VAL A 123 -1.03 -10.81 -1.29
C VAL A 123 -0.39 -11.55 -2.45
N GLN A 124 -0.83 -11.30 -3.68
CA GLN A 124 -0.22 -11.87 -4.89
C GLN A 124 -0.45 -11.00 -6.11
N ARG A 125 0.46 -11.05 -7.08
CA ARG A 125 0.27 -10.41 -8.39
C ARG A 125 -0.78 -11.15 -9.21
N LEU A 126 -1.38 -10.45 -10.17
CA LEU A 126 -2.34 -10.98 -11.15
C LEU A 126 -1.83 -10.87 -12.58
#